data_AF-A0A7I0NP24-F1
#
_entry.id   AF-A0A7I0NP24-F1
#
_cell.length_a   1.000
_cell.length_b   1.000
_cell.length_c   1.000
_cell.angle_alpha   90.00
_cell.angle_beta   90.00
_cell.angle_gamma   90.00
#
_symmetry.space_group_name_H-M   'P 1'
#
loop_
_entity.id
_entity.type
_entity.pdbx_description
1 polymer ?
#
loop_
_entity_poly.entity_id
_entity_poly.type
_entity_poly.pdbx_seq_one_letter_code
_entity_poly.pdbx_strand_id
1 'polypeptide(L)'
;MKKIIVAASLLILVACKNQTAEVSIAPSVDDVKETKKPIEGTWKMVYGEIREKDSLQIKDLSNTSFIKIINASHFAFFNQNTSGEANFYGGGGTYELNGDAYAETLSYTSVDGVRGHRFPFTVEFKGDTLIQYGLEEVKKANIKRHIVEKYIRIE
;
A
#
# COMPACT_ATOMS: atom_id res chain seq x y z
N MET A 1 -41.37 74.77 -32.59
CA MET A 1 -39.96 75.12 -32.31
C MET A 1 -39.62 74.76 -30.86
N LYS A 2 -38.44 74.15 -30.68
CA LYS A 2 -37.64 73.98 -29.45
C LYS A 2 -38.14 73.05 -28.35
N LYS A 3 -37.49 71.88 -28.33
CA LYS A 3 -37.22 71.00 -27.19
C LYS A 3 -36.48 71.78 -26.09
N ILE A 4 -36.80 71.52 -24.83
CA ILE A 4 -35.85 71.69 -23.72
C ILE A 4 -35.80 70.36 -22.98
N ILE A 5 -34.60 69.81 -22.90
CA ILE A 5 -34.24 68.59 -22.20
C ILE A 5 -33.77 69.01 -20.81
N VAL A 6 -34.32 68.41 -19.77
CA VAL A 6 -33.68 68.39 -18.45
C VAL A 6 -33.50 66.92 -18.09
N ALA A 7 -32.24 66.50 -18.07
CA ALA A 7 -31.83 65.18 -17.64
C ALA A 7 -31.85 65.13 -16.11
N ALA A 8 -32.64 64.21 -15.55
CA ALA A 8 -32.52 63.79 -14.17
C ALA A 8 -32.06 62.32 -14.18
N SER A 9 -30.78 62.13 -13.90
CA SER A 9 -30.11 60.83 -13.75
C SER A 9 -30.67 60.10 -12.53
N LEU A 10 -31.42 59.03 -12.78
CA LEU A 10 -32.00 58.14 -11.78
C LEU A 10 -30.98 57.03 -11.43
N LEU A 11 -30.42 57.08 -10.21
CA LEU A 11 -29.62 56.00 -9.64
C LEU A 11 -30.55 54.81 -9.34
N ILE A 12 -30.41 53.71 -10.09
CA ILE A 12 -31.13 52.46 -9.83
C ILE A 12 -30.25 51.60 -8.92
N LEU A 13 -30.64 51.49 -7.64
CA LEU A 13 -30.11 50.49 -6.72
C LEU A 13 -30.64 49.12 -7.14
N VAL A 14 -29.77 48.29 -7.73
CA VAL A 14 -30.07 46.88 -8.00
C VAL A 14 -30.02 46.12 -6.69
N ALA A 15 -31.19 45.84 -6.12
CA ALA A 15 -31.34 44.88 -5.03
C ALA A 15 -31.29 43.46 -5.61
N CYS A 16 -30.22 42.73 -5.33
CA CYS A 16 -30.16 41.30 -5.63
C CYS A 16 -31.24 40.55 -4.84
N LYS A 17 -32.08 39.79 -5.56
CA LYS A 17 -33.00 38.81 -4.98
C LYS A 17 -32.17 37.76 -4.22
N ASN A 18 -32.33 37.70 -2.90
CA ASN A 18 -31.90 36.53 -2.13
C ASN A 18 -32.86 35.39 -2.45
N GLN A 19 -32.40 34.47 -3.30
CA GLN A 19 -33.01 33.17 -3.45
C GLN A 19 -32.48 32.30 -2.30
N THR A 20 -33.28 32.17 -1.25
CA THR A 20 -33.05 31.18 -0.21
C THR A 20 -33.20 29.81 -0.87
N ALA A 21 -32.07 29.22 -1.28
CA ALA A 21 -32.00 27.80 -1.57
C ALA A 21 -32.13 27.09 -0.22
N GLU A 22 -33.26 26.40 -0.02
CA GLU A 22 -33.38 25.41 1.04
C GLU A 22 -32.26 24.38 0.83
N VAL A 23 -31.28 24.39 1.72
CA VAL A 23 -30.32 23.30 1.85
C VAL A 23 -31.12 22.11 2.36
N SER A 24 -31.56 21.26 1.44
CA SER A 24 -31.99 19.91 1.78
C SER A 24 -30.78 19.23 2.40
N ILE A 25 -30.80 19.06 3.72
CA ILE A 25 -29.90 18.18 4.45
C ILE A 25 -30.20 16.77 3.92
N ALA A 26 -29.49 16.37 2.87
CA ALA A 26 -29.42 14.97 2.48
C ALA A 26 -28.88 14.19 3.69
N PRO A 27 -29.43 13.01 3.98
CA PRO A 27 -28.93 12.20 5.08
C PRO A 27 -27.44 11.94 4.83
N SER A 28 -26.69 11.99 5.93
CA SER A 28 -25.28 11.68 6.07
C SER A 28 -24.77 10.78 4.97
N VAL A 29 -23.71 11.22 4.27
CA VAL A 29 -22.76 10.31 3.64
C VAL A 29 -22.38 9.33 4.73
N ASP A 30 -22.96 8.14 4.69
CA ASP A 30 -22.57 7.04 5.54
C ASP A 30 -21.05 6.99 5.45
N ASP A 31 -20.39 7.07 6.61
CA ASP A 31 -19.00 6.68 6.75
C ASP A 31 -18.89 5.30 6.09
N VAL A 32 -18.44 5.26 4.84
CA VAL A 32 -17.98 4.03 4.22
C VAL A 32 -16.74 3.71 5.00
N LYS A 33 -16.95 2.99 6.11
CA LYS A 33 -15.91 2.39 6.92
C LYS A 33 -15.26 1.38 5.99
N GLU A 34 -14.30 1.85 5.21
CA GLU A 34 -13.56 1.06 4.25
C GLU A 34 -13.04 -0.13 5.05
N THR A 35 -13.54 -1.32 4.72
CA THR A 35 -13.14 -2.55 5.40
C THR A 35 -11.69 -2.80 5.01
N LYS A 36 -10.75 -2.27 5.81
CA LYS A 36 -9.32 -2.45 5.61
C LYS A 36 -9.04 -3.94 5.42
N LYS A 37 -8.32 -4.28 4.35
CA LYS A 37 -7.97 -5.68 4.11
C LYS A 37 -7.14 -6.18 5.31
N PRO A 38 -7.33 -7.43 5.77
CA PRO A 38 -6.54 -7.96 6.89
C PRO A 38 -5.02 -7.85 6.69
N ILE A 39 -4.56 -7.83 5.43
CA ILE A 39 -3.16 -7.68 5.08
C ILE A 39 -2.59 -6.27 5.26
N GLU A 40 -3.44 -5.24 5.28
CA GLU A 40 -2.98 -3.85 5.42
C GLU A 40 -2.38 -3.62 6.81
N GLY A 41 -1.20 -3.00 6.84
CA GLY A 41 -0.47 -2.70 8.06
C GLY A 41 1.04 -2.75 7.88
N THR A 42 1.74 -2.55 8.99
CA THR A 42 3.19 -2.73 9.08
C THR A 42 3.49 -4.05 9.76
N TRP A 43 4.36 -4.84 9.16
CA TRP A 43 4.64 -6.22 9.51
C TRP A 43 6.13 -6.40 9.76
N LYS A 44 6.52 -6.75 10.97
CA LYS A 44 7.91 -7.04 11.34
C LYS A 44 8.19 -8.53 11.18
N MET A 45 9.21 -8.88 10.40
CA MET A 45 9.60 -10.29 10.25
C MET A 45 10.18 -10.80 11.57
N VAL A 46 9.69 -11.96 12.00
CA VAL A 46 10.19 -12.70 13.18
C VAL A 46 10.75 -14.06 12.82
N TYR A 47 10.52 -14.52 11.58
CA TYR A 47 11.07 -15.75 11.04
C TYR A 47 11.12 -15.69 9.52
N GLY A 48 12.18 -16.23 8.93
CA GLY A 48 12.31 -16.42 7.50
C GLY A 48 13.14 -17.67 7.22
N GLU A 49 12.67 -18.51 6.31
CA GLU A 49 13.42 -19.66 5.84
C GLU A 49 13.34 -19.79 4.32
N ILE A 50 14.42 -20.32 3.75
CA ILE A 50 14.55 -20.69 2.36
C ILE A 50 14.90 -22.17 2.31
N ARG A 51 14.13 -22.94 1.55
CA ARG A 51 14.45 -24.31 1.17
C ARG A 51 14.75 -24.37 -0.32
N GLU A 52 15.94 -24.83 -0.65
CA GLU A 52 16.38 -25.01 -2.03
C GLU A 52 17.13 -26.32 -2.16
N LYS A 53 16.59 -27.26 -2.96
CA LYS A 53 17.08 -28.64 -3.06
C LYS A 53 17.17 -29.27 -1.66
N ASP A 54 18.36 -29.73 -1.26
CA ASP A 54 18.62 -30.35 0.04
C ASP A 54 19.09 -29.34 1.10
N SER A 55 19.06 -28.04 0.80
CA SER A 55 19.48 -26.98 1.72
C SER A 55 18.30 -26.31 2.42
N LEU A 56 18.48 -26.06 3.71
CA LEU A 56 17.61 -25.22 4.54
C LEU A 56 18.45 -24.06 5.08
N GLN A 57 18.02 -22.84 4.80
CA GLN A 57 18.63 -21.63 5.32
C GLN A 57 17.60 -20.89 6.17
N ILE A 58 17.92 -20.66 7.44
CA ILE A 58 17.13 -19.79 8.32
C ILE A 58 17.77 -18.42 8.32
N LYS A 59 16.97 -17.38 8.12
CA LYS A 59 17.43 -15.99 8.18
C LYS A 59 17.83 -15.65 9.61
N ASP A 60 19.08 -15.24 9.80
CA ASP A 60 19.54 -14.69 11.08
C ASP A 60 18.95 -13.29 11.26
N LEU A 61 18.08 -13.14 12.26
CA LEU A 61 17.41 -11.89 12.64
C LEU A 61 18.02 -11.25 13.90
N SER A 62 19.12 -11.79 14.42
CA SER A 62 19.77 -11.28 15.65
C SER A 62 20.31 -9.86 15.49
N ASN A 63 20.79 -9.52 14.29
CA ASN A 63 21.44 -8.25 13.98
C ASN A 63 20.82 -7.51 12.79
N THR A 64 19.61 -7.90 12.36
CA THR A 64 18.90 -7.24 11.26
C THR A 64 17.43 -7.08 11.60
N SER A 65 16.85 -5.94 11.20
CA SER A 65 15.43 -5.68 11.24
C SER A 65 14.88 -5.75 9.82
N PHE A 66 13.75 -6.44 9.66
CA PHE A 66 13.03 -6.46 8.40
C PHE A 66 11.57 -6.08 8.66
N ILE A 67 11.09 -5.09 7.90
CA ILE A 67 9.69 -4.68 7.92
C ILE A 67 9.10 -4.76 6.52
N LYS A 68 7.80 -5.07 6.45
CA LYS A 68 6.96 -4.98 5.26
C LYS A 68 5.79 -4.07 5.56
N ILE A 69 5.59 -3.03 4.76
CA ILE A 69 4.50 -2.07 4.86
C ILE A 69 3.55 -2.38 3.71
N ILE A 70 2.30 -2.68 4.02
CA ILE A 70 1.26 -2.99 3.02
C ILE A 70 0.12 -1.99 3.22
N ASN A 71 -0.17 -1.19 2.19
CA ASN A 71 -1.30 -0.28 2.18
C ASN A 71 -2.44 -0.84 1.30
N ALA A 72 -3.42 -0.02 0.94
CA ALA A 72 -4.57 -0.45 0.14
C ALA A 72 -4.22 -1.08 -1.23
N SER A 73 -3.10 -0.67 -1.84
CA SER A 73 -2.74 -1.03 -3.23
C SER A 73 -1.29 -1.50 -3.44
N HIS A 74 -0.39 -1.17 -2.52
CA HIS A 74 1.04 -1.37 -2.66
C HIS A 74 1.64 -2.00 -1.41
N PHE A 75 2.80 -2.62 -1.62
CA PHE A 75 3.69 -3.06 -0.55
C PHE A 75 5.07 -2.44 -0.74
N ALA A 76 5.79 -2.29 0.37
CA ALA A 76 7.22 -2.04 0.39
C ALA A 76 7.85 -2.87 1.50
N PHE A 77 9.08 -3.32 1.33
CA PHE A 77 9.85 -3.97 2.39
C PHE A 77 11.24 -3.37 2.49
N PHE A 78 11.78 -3.44 3.70
CA PHE A 78 13.10 -2.92 4.04
C PHE A 78 13.78 -3.92 4.96
N ASN A 79 15.05 -4.18 4.70
CA ASN A 79 15.97 -4.85 5.59
C ASN A 79 17.08 -3.87 5.98
N GLN A 80 17.44 -3.84 7.26
CA GLN A 80 18.56 -3.03 7.72
C GLN A 80 19.26 -3.74 8.89
N ASN A 81 20.59 -3.77 8.87
CA ASN A 81 21.35 -4.17 10.04
C ASN A 81 21.07 -3.22 11.21
N THR A 82 21.00 -3.75 12.43
CA THR A 82 20.79 -2.93 13.65
C THR A 82 22.01 -2.07 13.99
N SER A 83 23.16 -2.39 13.41
CA SER A 83 24.39 -1.60 13.50
C SER A 83 25.09 -1.50 12.15
N GLY A 84 25.64 -0.31 11.86
CA GLY A 84 26.34 -0.02 10.61
C GLY A 84 25.42 0.18 9.40
N GLU A 85 26.05 0.43 8.25
CA GLU A 85 25.36 0.79 7.00
C GLU A 85 25.24 -0.39 6.01
N ALA A 86 25.91 -1.50 6.31
CA ALA A 86 25.94 -2.68 5.43
C ALA A 86 24.58 -3.40 5.38
N ASN A 87 24.36 -4.16 4.30
CA ASN A 87 23.21 -5.04 4.09
C ASN A 87 21.82 -4.38 4.13
N PHE A 88 21.75 -3.06 3.90
CA PHE A 88 20.48 -2.43 3.58
C PHE A 88 20.00 -2.92 2.21
N TYR A 89 18.76 -3.39 2.15
CA TYR A 89 18.07 -3.63 0.90
C TYR A 89 16.59 -3.43 1.08
N GLY A 90 15.91 -3.12 -0.03
CA GLY A 90 14.47 -2.97 -0.02
C GLY A 90 13.89 -3.19 -1.41
N GLY A 91 12.56 -3.22 -1.43
CA GLY A 91 11.81 -3.31 -2.65
C GLY A 91 10.35 -3.01 -2.41
N GLY A 92 9.58 -2.93 -3.49
CA GLY A 92 8.15 -2.69 -3.40
C GLY A 92 7.46 -2.75 -4.75
N GLY A 93 6.14 -2.58 -4.71
CA GLY A 93 5.31 -2.62 -5.89
C GLY A 93 3.84 -2.80 -5.52
N THR A 94 3.06 -3.37 -6.44
CA THR A 94 1.63 -3.62 -6.24
C THR A 94 1.40 -5.04 -5.74
N TYR A 95 0.20 -5.28 -5.20
CA TYR A 95 -0.22 -6.63 -4.86
C TYR A 95 -1.69 -6.89 -5.19
N GLU A 96 -2.02 -8.17 -5.28
CA GLU A 96 -3.37 -8.70 -5.35
C GLU A 96 -3.60 -9.65 -4.18
N LEU A 97 -4.80 -9.62 -3.58
CA LEU A 97 -5.20 -10.54 -2.51
C LEU A 97 -6.61 -11.04 -2.78
N ASN A 98 -6.75 -12.35 -2.98
CA ASN A 98 -8.00 -13.05 -3.22
C ASN A 98 -8.09 -14.26 -2.27
N GLY A 99 -8.75 -14.08 -1.12
CA GLY A 99 -8.73 -15.11 -0.06
C GLY A 99 -7.33 -15.25 0.55
N ASP A 100 -6.75 -16.44 0.48
CA ASP A 100 -5.37 -16.74 0.89
C ASP A 100 -4.35 -16.59 -0.25
N ALA A 101 -4.81 -16.43 -1.50
CA ALA A 101 -3.94 -16.20 -2.64
C ALA A 101 -3.46 -14.75 -2.66
N TYR A 102 -2.16 -14.56 -2.42
CA TYR A 102 -1.50 -13.27 -2.38
C TYR A 102 -0.44 -13.21 -3.48
N ALA A 103 -0.33 -12.11 -4.20
CA ALA A 103 0.73 -11.98 -5.19
C ALA A 103 1.32 -10.58 -5.22
N GLU A 104 2.64 -10.51 -5.19
CA GLU A 104 3.41 -9.26 -5.23
C GLU A 104 4.01 -9.07 -6.62
N THR A 105 3.80 -7.89 -7.23
CA THR A 105 4.51 -7.49 -8.46
C THR A 105 5.62 -6.52 -8.10
N LEU A 106 6.87 -7.00 -8.10
CA LEU A 106 8.04 -6.25 -7.61
C LEU A 106 8.53 -5.23 -8.64
N SER A 107 8.08 -3.99 -8.54
CA SER A 107 8.40 -2.92 -9.51
C SER A 107 9.64 -2.12 -9.12
N TYR A 108 9.88 -1.94 -7.83
CA TYR A 108 10.96 -1.15 -7.27
C TYR A 108 11.94 -2.07 -6.55
N THR A 109 13.16 -2.17 -7.05
CA THR A 109 14.26 -2.95 -6.45
C THR A 109 15.58 -2.60 -7.13
N SER A 110 16.70 -2.74 -6.44
CA SER A 110 18.04 -2.68 -7.03
C SER A 110 18.42 -3.96 -7.79
N VAL A 111 17.66 -5.05 -7.65
CA VAL A 111 18.00 -6.36 -8.22
C VAL A 111 17.30 -6.55 -9.59
N ASP A 112 18.03 -6.25 -10.66
CA ASP A 112 17.55 -6.32 -12.05
C ASP A 112 16.98 -7.69 -12.47
N GLY A 113 17.48 -8.78 -11.87
CA GLY A 113 17.05 -10.15 -12.20
C GLY A 113 15.60 -10.45 -11.82
N VAL A 114 15.04 -9.70 -10.86
CA VAL A 114 13.70 -9.91 -10.30
C VAL A 114 12.76 -8.72 -10.48
N ARG A 115 13.26 -7.59 -11.01
CA ARG A 115 12.42 -6.41 -11.28
C ARG A 115 11.34 -6.74 -12.31
N GLY A 116 10.11 -6.33 -12.01
CA GLY A 116 8.91 -6.60 -12.79
C GLY A 116 8.36 -8.02 -12.62
N HIS A 117 8.99 -8.87 -11.81
CA HIS A 117 8.52 -10.23 -11.58
C HIS A 117 7.31 -10.25 -10.66
N ARG A 118 6.38 -11.17 -10.93
CA ARG A 118 5.20 -11.42 -10.10
C ARG A 118 5.42 -12.66 -9.26
N PHE A 119 5.47 -12.49 -7.95
CA PHE A 119 5.70 -13.55 -6.97
C PHE A 119 4.37 -14.04 -6.40
N PRO A 120 3.96 -15.29 -6.69
CA PRO A 120 2.78 -15.88 -6.08
C PRO A 120 3.11 -16.42 -4.68
N PHE A 121 2.21 -16.13 -3.74
CA PHE A 121 2.27 -16.54 -2.35
C PHE A 121 0.92 -17.07 -1.87
N THR A 122 0.95 -17.87 -0.81
CA THR A 122 -0.20 -18.19 0.03
C THR A 122 -0.02 -17.52 1.38
N VAL A 123 -1.04 -16.85 1.91
CA VAL A 123 -0.99 -16.17 3.21
C VAL A 123 -1.99 -16.74 4.20
N GLU A 124 -1.59 -16.77 5.48
CA GLU A 124 -2.42 -17.18 6.60
C GLU A 124 -2.33 -16.11 7.71
N PHE A 125 -3.49 -15.73 8.25
CA PHE A 125 -3.59 -14.76 9.34
C PHE A 125 -3.99 -15.47 10.65
N LYS A 126 -3.22 -15.23 11.72
CA LYS A 126 -3.49 -15.74 13.09
C LYS A 126 -3.33 -14.62 14.11
N GLY A 127 -4.42 -13.92 14.42
CA GLY A 127 -4.37 -12.69 15.22
C GLY A 127 -3.44 -11.69 14.56
N ASP A 128 -2.39 -11.27 15.27
CA ASP A 128 -1.38 -10.33 14.78
C ASP A 128 -0.26 -10.99 13.96
N THR A 129 -0.40 -12.27 13.62
CA THR A 129 0.58 -12.99 12.81
C THR A 129 0.14 -13.09 11.36
N LEU A 130 1.04 -12.71 10.44
CA LEU A 130 0.96 -13.02 9.01
C LEU A 130 2.01 -14.10 8.71
N ILE A 131 1.58 -15.21 8.12
CA ILE A 131 2.46 -16.25 7.59
C ILE A 131 2.33 -16.25 6.08
N GLN A 132 3.45 -16.15 5.38
CA GLN A 132 3.54 -16.14 3.93
C GLN A 132 4.35 -17.35 3.45
N TYR A 133 3.81 -18.09 2.49
CA TYR A 133 4.45 -19.23 1.85
C TYR A 133 4.62 -18.94 0.37
N GLY A 134 5.77 -19.29 -0.21
CA GLY A 134 6.05 -19.05 -1.62
C GLY A 134 6.84 -20.16 -2.27
N LEU A 135 6.56 -20.42 -3.54
CA LEU A 135 7.51 -21.06 -4.46
C LEU A 135 8.01 -19.96 -5.40
N GLU A 136 9.20 -19.43 -5.11
CA GLU A 136 9.83 -18.45 -5.98
C GLU A 136 10.51 -19.17 -7.14
N GLU A 137 10.02 -18.97 -8.36
CA GLU A 137 10.65 -19.48 -9.58
C GLU A 137 10.91 -18.32 -10.55
N VAL A 138 12.14 -17.82 -10.55
CA VAL A 138 12.59 -16.74 -11.44
C VAL A 138 13.66 -17.27 -12.38
N LYS A 139 13.24 -17.73 -13.57
CA LYS A 139 14.13 -18.35 -14.56
C LYS A 139 15.31 -17.46 -14.94
N LYS A 140 15.07 -16.16 -15.14
CA LYS A 140 16.11 -15.17 -15.49
C LYS A 140 17.20 -15.05 -14.42
N ALA A 141 16.84 -15.26 -13.14
CA ALA A 141 17.76 -15.19 -12.01
C ALA A 141 18.25 -16.57 -11.55
N ASN A 142 17.87 -17.66 -12.24
CA ASN A 142 18.12 -19.03 -11.84
C ASN A 142 17.67 -19.34 -10.38
N ILE A 143 16.54 -18.76 -9.97
CA ILE A 143 15.96 -18.97 -8.64
C ILE A 143 14.87 -20.04 -8.74
N LYS A 144 14.96 -21.07 -7.89
CA LYS A 144 13.85 -22.00 -7.63
C LYS A 144 13.92 -22.47 -6.17
N ARG A 145 13.11 -21.86 -5.31
CA ARG A 145 13.16 -22.10 -3.86
C ARG A 145 11.80 -21.95 -3.21
N HIS A 146 11.58 -22.70 -2.14
CA HIS A 146 10.44 -22.50 -1.26
C HIS A 146 10.83 -21.52 -0.17
N ILE A 147 9.95 -20.56 0.12
CA ILE A 147 10.11 -19.62 1.22
C ILE A 147 8.98 -19.78 2.22
N VAL A 148 9.30 -19.60 3.50
CA VAL A 148 8.30 -19.35 4.54
C VAL A 148 8.74 -18.14 5.35
N GLU A 149 7.86 -17.17 5.48
CA GLU A 149 8.10 -15.95 6.23
C GLU A 149 6.98 -15.77 7.25
N LYS A 150 7.34 -15.41 8.48
CA LYS A 150 6.38 -15.09 9.54
C LYS A 150 6.63 -13.69 10.03
N TYR A 151 5.55 -12.97 10.18
CA TYR A 151 5.54 -11.58 10.58
C TYR A 151 4.59 -11.35 11.74
N ILE A 152 4.92 -10.36 12.57
CA ILE A 152 4.04 -9.81 13.60
C ILE A 152 3.67 -8.39 13.20
N ARG A 153 2.38 -8.06 13.27
CA ARG A 153 1.88 -6.70 13.06
C ARG A 153 2.48 -5.76 14.11
N ILE A 154 2.94 -4.59 13.68
CA ILE A 154 3.43 -3.53 14.56
C ILE A 154 2.64 -2.24 14.31
N GLU A 155 2.36 -1.51 15.39
CA GLU A 155 1.66 -0.22 15.39
C GLU A 155 2.64 0.95 15.49
#